data_AF-A0A8W8NXQ9-F1
#
_entry.id   AF-A0A8W8NXQ9-F1
#
_cell.length_a   1.000
_cell.length_b   1.000
_cell.length_c   1.000
_cell.angle_alpha   90.00
_cell.angle_beta   90.00
_cell.angle_gamma   90.00
#
_symmetry.space_group_name_H-M   'P 1'
#
loop_
_entity.id
_entity.type
_entity.pdbx_description
1 polymer ?
#
loop_
_entity_poly.entity_id
_entity_poly.type
_entity_poly.pdbx_seq_one_letter_code
_entity_poly.pdbx_strand_id
1 'polypeptide(L)'
;MVREGMSFVEYQSNMVSLAKKIAMTTQEMVGKAGVKPGDLGRLANQLTRDYDVLASNSANAAATSNSQDIANRIRTTVQDLGKSCVELVQDAGKVQGNPHDTYARRDLQDHARSVSEKVAFVLAALQSGSRGTQACINAASAVSGIIADLDTTIMFATAGTLCTEGDDSFASHREDILKTAKALVEETKKLVQGAASDQETLAGAAQQAVKTITKLADSPLSSNVSFTDLHCTLN
;
A
#
# COMPACT_ATOMS: atom_id res chain seq x y z
N MET A 1 -24.22 -19.88 -8.33
CA MET A 1 -23.49 -18.96 -7.43
C MET A 1 -22.01 -19.16 -7.68
N VAL A 2 -21.38 -18.24 -8.42
CA VAL A 2 -19.94 -18.29 -8.68
C VAL A 2 -19.24 -17.93 -7.36
N ARG A 3 -18.38 -18.80 -6.85
CA ARG A 3 -17.44 -18.41 -5.78
C ARG A 3 -16.46 -17.43 -6.40
N GLU A 4 -16.67 -16.14 -6.21
CA GLU A 4 -15.65 -15.14 -6.52
C GLU A 4 -14.40 -15.47 -5.71
N GLY A 5 -13.29 -15.71 -6.41
CA GLY A 5 -11.99 -15.85 -5.77
C GLY A 5 -11.60 -14.53 -5.11
N MET A 6 -10.79 -14.59 -4.05
CA MET A 6 -10.29 -13.38 -3.41
C MET A 6 -9.49 -12.53 -4.40
N SER A 7 -9.57 -11.22 -4.26
CA SER A 7 -8.77 -10.25 -5.02
C SER A 7 -7.29 -10.30 -4.62
N PHE A 8 -6.42 -9.78 -5.50
CA PHE A 8 -4.99 -9.64 -5.19
C PHE A 8 -4.76 -8.87 -3.87
N VAL A 9 -5.53 -7.81 -3.61
CA VAL A 9 -5.39 -6.97 -2.41
C VAL A 9 -5.75 -7.75 -1.14
N GLU A 10 -6.75 -8.63 -1.19
CA GLU A 10 -7.10 -9.49 -0.05
C GLU A 10 -6.01 -10.54 0.22
N TYR A 11 -5.48 -11.18 -0.83
CA TYR A 11 -4.33 -12.07 -0.68
C TYR A 11 -3.12 -11.32 -0.14
N GLN A 12 -2.85 -10.12 -0.64
CA GLN A 12 -1.76 -9.27 -0.19
C GLN A 12 -1.89 -8.95 1.31
N SER A 13 -3.07 -8.53 1.77
CA SER A 13 -3.32 -8.22 3.19
C SER A 13 -3.06 -9.45 4.08
N ASN A 14 -3.57 -10.61 3.67
CA ASN A 14 -3.36 -11.86 4.39
C ASN A 14 -1.88 -12.27 4.43
N MET A 15 -1.17 -12.16 3.30
CA MET A 15 0.25 -12.46 3.22
C MET A 15 1.11 -11.50 4.04
N VAL A 16 0.79 -10.20 4.06
CA VAL A 16 1.48 -9.22 4.92
C VAL A 16 1.33 -9.58 6.39
N SER A 17 0.12 -9.99 6.81
CA SER A 17 -0.15 -10.44 8.18
C SER A 17 0.67 -11.69 8.54
N LEU A 18 0.69 -12.69 7.65
CA LEU A 18 1.45 -13.93 7.84
C LEU A 18 2.97 -13.69 7.87
N ALA A 19 3.49 -12.87 6.96
CA ALA A 19 4.91 -12.53 6.92
C ALA A 19 5.37 -11.82 8.21
N LYS A 20 4.53 -10.92 8.76
CA LYS A 20 4.77 -10.30 10.07
C LYS A 20 4.73 -11.31 11.22
N LYS A 21 3.78 -12.25 11.21
CA LYS A 21 3.71 -13.33 12.21
C LYS A 21 4.96 -14.20 12.18
N ILE A 22 5.41 -14.60 11.00
CA ILE A 22 6.65 -15.36 10.80
C ILE A 22 7.83 -14.61 11.43
N ALA A 23 8.02 -13.32 11.13
CA ALA A 23 9.08 -12.51 11.72
C ALA A 23 8.98 -12.43 13.26
N MET A 24 7.77 -12.28 13.81
CA MET A 24 7.55 -12.27 15.25
C MET A 24 7.88 -13.62 15.91
N THR A 25 7.43 -14.74 15.33
CA THR A 25 7.74 -16.09 15.82
C THR A 25 9.24 -16.37 15.74
N THR A 26 9.91 -15.97 14.65
CA THR A 26 11.36 -16.08 14.51
C THR A 26 12.09 -15.30 15.62
N GLN A 27 11.68 -14.07 15.92
CA GLN A 27 12.28 -13.30 16.99
C GLN A 27 12.03 -13.92 18.37
N GLU A 28 10.85 -14.51 18.58
CA GLU A 28 10.53 -15.26 19.80
C GLU A 28 11.43 -16.49 19.95
N MET A 29 11.72 -17.22 18.86
CA MET A 29 12.65 -18.36 18.87
C MET A 29 14.04 -17.93 19.35
N VAL A 30 14.57 -16.82 18.85
CA VAL A 30 15.86 -16.27 19.31
C VAL A 30 15.83 -15.96 20.80
N GLY A 31 14.76 -15.31 21.28
CA GLY A 31 14.60 -14.99 22.70
C GLY A 31 14.49 -16.22 23.62
N LYS A 32 13.87 -17.31 23.13
CA LYS A 32 13.69 -18.55 23.90
C LYS A 32 14.88 -19.50 23.82
N ALA A 33 15.72 -19.40 22.80
CA ALA A 33 16.85 -20.31 22.58
C ALA A 33 17.83 -20.38 23.76
N GLY A 34 18.04 -19.28 24.49
CA GLY A 34 18.94 -19.25 25.66
C GLY A 34 18.27 -19.44 27.03
N VAL A 35 16.94 -19.37 27.10
CA VAL A 35 16.20 -19.31 28.38
C VAL A 35 15.29 -20.52 28.56
N LYS A 36 14.56 -20.90 27.50
CA LYS A 36 13.63 -22.02 27.51
C LYS A 36 13.64 -22.74 26.15
N PRO A 37 14.71 -23.49 25.83
CA PRO A 37 14.84 -24.20 24.56
C PRO A 37 13.69 -25.16 24.28
N GLY A 38 13.06 -25.74 25.31
CA GLY A 38 11.90 -26.62 25.16
C GLY A 38 10.72 -25.99 24.39
N ASP A 39 10.59 -24.66 24.38
CA ASP A 39 9.53 -23.97 23.64
C ASP A 39 9.81 -23.86 22.12
N LEU A 40 11.07 -24.07 21.69
CA LEU A 40 11.48 -23.90 20.29
C LEU A 40 10.74 -24.84 19.34
N GLY A 41 10.43 -26.08 19.75
CA GLY A 41 9.70 -27.04 18.93
C GLY A 41 8.26 -26.59 18.64
N ARG A 42 7.59 -25.97 19.63
CA ARG A 42 6.25 -25.38 19.42
C ARG A 42 6.32 -24.19 18.46
N LEU A 43 7.32 -23.32 18.62
CA LEU A 43 7.53 -22.13 17.79
C LEU A 43 7.91 -22.51 16.36
N ALA A 44 8.78 -23.50 16.17
CA ALA A 44 9.14 -24.06 14.87
C ALA A 44 7.89 -24.59 14.13
N ASN A 45 7.04 -25.37 14.83
CA ASN A 45 5.78 -25.83 14.25
C ASN A 45 4.82 -24.69 13.89
N GLN A 46 4.79 -23.62 14.68
CA GLN A 46 4.00 -22.43 14.36
C GLN A 46 4.54 -21.72 13.12
N LEU A 47 5.85 -21.50 13.04
CA LEU A 47 6.54 -20.93 11.88
C LEU A 47 6.23 -21.72 10.60
N THR A 48 6.32 -23.04 10.66
CA THR A 48 6.03 -23.92 9.50
C THR A 48 4.59 -23.80 9.03
N ARG A 49 3.61 -23.74 9.95
CA ARG A 49 2.20 -23.56 9.58
C ARG A 49 1.95 -22.18 8.97
N ASP A 50 2.48 -21.12 9.57
CA ASP A 50 2.31 -19.77 9.05
C ASP A 50 2.96 -19.63 7.66
N TYR A 51 4.11 -20.29 7.43
CA TYR A 51 4.76 -20.36 6.12
C TYR A 51 3.94 -21.13 5.09
N ASP A 52 3.34 -22.27 5.45
CA ASP A 52 2.53 -23.08 4.53
C ASP A 52 1.32 -22.29 4.00
N VAL A 53 0.63 -21.57 4.90
CA VAL A 53 -0.46 -20.69 4.53
C VAL A 53 0.04 -19.51 3.67
N LEU A 54 1.21 -18.94 4.00
CA LEU A 54 1.83 -17.88 3.19
C LEU A 54 2.15 -18.37 1.77
N ALA A 55 2.72 -19.57 1.64
CA ALA A 55 3.09 -20.17 0.36
C ALA A 55 1.85 -20.44 -0.51
N SER A 56 0.79 -20.99 0.07
CA SER A 56 -0.49 -21.20 -0.61
C SER A 56 -1.10 -19.87 -1.09
N ASN A 57 -1.15 -18.85 -0.22
CA ASN A 57 -1.63 -17.52 -0.59
C ASN A 57 -0.75 -16.88 -1.67
N SER A 58 0.56 -17.11 -1.67
CA SER A 58 1.48 -16.57 -2.67
C SER A 58 1.20 -17.09 -4.08
N ALA A 59 0.83 -18.37 -4.20
CA ALA A 59 0.48 -18.97 -5.48
C ALA A 59 -0.79 -18.32 -6.05
N ASN A 60 -1.80 -18.10 -5.21
CA ASN A 60 -3.04 -17.45 -5.59
C ASN A 60 -2.84 -15.96 -5.91
N ALA A 61 -2.09 -15.23 -5.06
CA ALA A 61 -1.73 -13.84 -5.30
C ALA A 61 -1.02 -13.68 -6.65
N ALA A 62 -0.04 -14.53 -6.93
CA ALA A 62 0.69 -14.51 -8.19
C ALA A 62 -0.18 -14.89 -9.41
N ALA A 63 -1.24 -15.68 -9.23
CA ALA A 63 -2.21 -15.99 -10.29
C ALA A 63 -3.21 -14.84 -10.54
N THR A 64 -3.54 -14.06 -9.50
CA THR A 64 -4.42 -12.87 -9.59
C THR A 64 -3.69 -11.59 -10.00
N SER A 65 -2.36 -11.62 -10.12
CA SER A 65 -1.56 -10.45 -10.47
C SER A 65 -1.62 -10.19 -11.98
N ASN A 66 -1.84 -8.93 -12.37
CA ASN A 66 -1.78 -8.49 -13.77
C ASN A 66 -0.36 -8.28 -14.30
N SER A 67 0.68 -8.50 -13.46
CA SER A 67 2.08 -8.34 -13.84
C SER A 67 2.85 -9.64 -13.62
N GLN A 68 3.39 -10.19 -14.71
CA GLN A 68 4.20 -11.41 -14.66
C GLN A 68 5.47 -11.22 -13.81
N ASP A 69 6.09 -10.03 -13.86
CA ASP A 69 7.28 -9.71 -13.07
C ASP A 69 6.98 -9.71 -11.57
N ILE A 70 5.86 -9.10 -11.16
CA ILE A 70 5.41 -9.10 -9.77
C ILE A 70 5.08 -10.53 -9.32
N ALA A 71 4.35 -11.28 -10.15
CA ALA A 71 4.00 -12.68 -9.86
C ALA A 71 5.26 -13.54 -9.64
N ASN A 72 6.27 -13.39 -10.51
CA ASN A 72 7.55 -14.07 -10.37
C ASN A 72 8.29 -13.63 -9.09
N ARG A 73 8.34 -12.33 -8.80
CA ARG A 73 9.01 -11.81 -7.61
C ARG A 73 8.37 -12.31 -6.32
N ILE A 74 7.05 -12.40 -6.26
CA ILE A 74 6.33 -12.98 -5.12
C ILE A 74 6.72 -14.45 -4.92
N ARG A 75 6.72 -15.26 -5.99
CA ARG A 75 7.11 -16.68 -5.90
C ARG A 75 8.54 -16.85 -5.42
N THR A 76 9.50 -16.14 -6.02
CA THR A 76 10.92 -16.27 -5.67
C THR A 76 11.18 -15.85 -4.22
N THR A 77 10.65 -14.69 -3.80
CA THR A 77 10.87 -14.19 -2.43
C THR A 77 10.25 -15.11 -1.37
N VAL A 78 9.08 -15.69 -1.63
CA VAL A 78 8.45 -16.67 -0.72
C VAL A 78 9.21 -17.99 -0.69
N GLN A 79 9.77 -18.44 -1.82
CA GLN A 79 10.62 -19.63 -1.86
C GLN A 79 11.91 -19.43 -1.05
N ASP A 80 12.56 -18.29 -1.21
CA ASP A 80 13.78 -17.97 -0.47
C ASP A 80 13.52 -17.84 1.04
N LEU A 81 12.39 -17.22 1.42
CA LEU A 81 11.92 -17.23 2.81
C LEU A 81 11.76 -18.67 3.34
N GLY A 82 11.20 -19.58 2.53
CA GLY A 82 11.02 -20.97 2.91
C GLY A 82 12.31 -21.70 3.22
N LYS A 83 13.35 -21.49 2.39
CA LYS A 83 14.69 -22.06 2.63
C LYS A 83 15.24 -21.59 3.98
N SER A 84 15.16 -20.28 4.26
CA SER A 84 15.60 -19.73 5.54
C SER A 84 14.77 -20.22 6.74
N CYS A 85 13.47 -20.46 6.57
CA CYS A 85 12.64 -21.08 7.59
C CYS A 85 13.07 -22.53 7.88
N VAL A 86 13.43 -23.31 6.85
CA VAL A 86 13.93 -24.68 7.02
C VAL A 86 15.23 -24.70 7.82
N GLU A 87 16.19 -23.85 7.47
CA GLU A 87 17.47 -23.71 8.19
C GLU A 87 17.23 -23.34 9.66
N LEU A 88 16.37 -22.35 9.92
CA LEU A 88 16.02 -21.91 11.27
C LEU A 88 15.37 -23.03 12.11
N VAL A 89 14.48 -23.84 11.51
CA VAL A 89 13.83 -24.98 12.18
C VAL A 89 14.85 -26.09 12.50
N GLN A 90 15.79 -26.35 11.60
CA GLN A 90 16.85 -27.33 11.84
C GLN A 90 17.74 -26.91 13.02
N ASP A 91 18.14 -25.64 13.07
CA ASP A 91 18.95 -25.12 14.19
C ASP A 91 18.19 -25.07 15.50
N ALA A 92 16.88 -24.77 15.45
CA ALA A 92 16.02 -24.89 16.62
C ALA A 92 16.04 -26.32 17.18
N GLY A 93 16.00 -27.34 16.31
CA GLY A 93 16.15 -28.74 16.70
C GLY A 93 17.52 -29.04 17.35
N LYS A 94 18.62 -28.50 16.79
CA LYS A 94 19.97 -28.65 17.38
C LYS A 94 20.05 -28.02 18.77
N VAL A 95 19.55 -26.79 18.93
CA VAL A 95 19.52 -26.08 20.22
C VAL A 95 18.66 -26.81 21.24
N GLN A 96 17.56 -27.45 20.82
CA GLN A 96 16.76 -28.30 21.71
C GLN A 96 17.50 -29.57 22.14
N GLY A 97 18.22 -30.20 21.22
CA GLY A 97 19.00 -31.41 21.51
C GLY A 97 20.20 -31.15 22.42
N ASN A 98 20.82 -29.97 22.31
CA ASN A 98 21.92 -29.55 23.19
C ASN A 98 21.83 -28.05 23.53
N PRO A 99 21.10 -27.67 24.60
CA PRO A 99 20.94 -26.29 25.04
C PRO A 99 22.22 -25.52 25.38
N HIS A 100 23.30 -26.22 25.69
CA HIS A 100 24.59 -25.60 26.04
C HIS A 100 25.49 -25.37 24.82
N ASP A 101 25.07 -25.82 23.63
CA ASP A 101 25.79 -25.57 22.38
C ASP A 101 25.64 -24.11 21.94
N THR A 102 26.71 -23.35 22.16
CA THR A 102 26.77 -21.94 21.80
C THR A 102 26.88 -21.71 20.29
N TYR A 103 27.39 -22.68 19.52
CA TYR A 103 27.46 -22.60 18.07
C TYR A 103 26.08 -22.79 17.46
N ALA A 104 25.34 -23.82 17.88
CA ALA A 104 23.96 -24.04 17.43
C ALA A 104 23.05 -22.83 17.71
N ARG A 105 23.23 -22.17 18.87
CA ARG A 105 22.48 -20.95 19.21
C ARG A 105 22.86 -19.76 18.33
N ARG A 106 24.13 -19.67 17.92
CA ARG A 106 24.61 -18.62 17.01
C ARG A 106 24.05 -18.83 15.61
N ASP A 107 24.10 -20.05 15.09
CA ASP A 107 23.53 -20.41 13.79
C ASP A 107 22.03 -20.09 13.73
N LEU A 108 21.29 -20.44 14.80
CA LEU A 108 19.87 -20.08 14.96
C LEU A 108 19.65 -18.55 14.86
N GLN A 109 20.51 -17.76 15.50
CA GLN A 109 20.41 -16.29 15.46
C GLN A 109 20.72 -15.74 14.05
N ASP A 110 21.70 -16.31 13.35
CA ASP A 110 22.08 -15.86 12.01
C ASP A 110 21.01 -16.24 10.97
N HIS A 111 20.45 -17.46 11.02
CA HIS A 111 19.30 -17.82 10.17
C HIS A 111 18.03 -17.05 10.53
N ALA A 112 17.82 -16.68 11.79
CA ALA A 112 16.70 -15.81 12.19
C ALA A 112 16.80 -14.42 11.54
N ARG A 113 18.01 -13.87 11.42
CA ARG A 113 18.25 -12.62 10.66
C ARG A 113 17.95 -12.81 9.17
N SER A 114 18.36 -13.95 8.60
CA SER A 114 18.06 -14.30 7.21
C SER A 114 16.54 -14.33 6.95
N VAL A 115 15.77 -15.01 7.81
CA VAL A 115 14.30 -15.01 7.74
C VAL A 115 13.73 -13.59 7.80
N SER A 116 14.24 -12.74 8.69
CA SER A 116 13.78 -11.35 8.82
C SER A 116 14.04 -10.53 7.54
N GLU A 117 15.20 -10.72 6.90
CA GLU A 117 15.52 -10.12 5.61
C GLU A 117 14.58 -10.62 4.51
N LYS A 118 14.36 -11.95 4.41
CA LYS A 118 13.48 -12.52 3.38
C LYS A 118 12.03 -12.10 3.57
N VAL A 119 11.55 -11.94 4.81
CA VAL A 119 10.25 -11.32 5.11
C VAL A 119 10.17 -9.92 4.51
N ALA A 120 11.21 -9.09 4.67
CA ALA A 120 11.22 -7.75 4.09
C ALA A 120 11.12 -7.78 2.55
N PHE A 121 11.78 -8.72 1.88
CA PHE A 121 11.66 -8.89 0.43
C PHE A 121 10.26 -9.33 -0.01
N VAL A 122 9.61 -10.24 0.74
CA VAL A 122 8.21 -10.62 0.49
C VAL A 122 7.29 -9.39 0.62
N LEU A 123 7.44 -8.61 1.69
CA LEU A 123 6.65 -7.39 1.90
C LEU A 123 6.86 -6.37 0.76
N ALA A 124 8.10 -6.19 0.30
CA ALA A 124 8.40 -5.31 -0.82
C ALA A 124 7.78 -5.81 -2.14
N ALA A 125 7.82 -7.13 -2.41
CA ALA A 125 7.16 -7.73 -3.57
C ALA A 125 5.64 -7.50 -3.56
N LEU A 126 5.01 -7.72 -2.41
CA LEU A 126 3.59 -7.49 -2.20
C LEU A 126 3.20 -6.03 -2.38
N GLN A 127 3.97 -5.08 -1.82
CA GLN A 127 3.70 -3.65 -1.97
C GLN A 127 3.78 -3.18 -3.42
N SER A 128 4.77 -3.64 -4.19
CA SER A 128 4.82 -3.32 -5.63
C SER A 128 3.60 -3.84 -6.38
N GLY A 129 3.04 -4.99 -5.97
CA GLY A 129 1.88 -5.59 -6.62
C GLY A 129 0.57 -4.83 -6.47
N SER A 130 0.43 -3.95 -5.46
CA SER A 130 -0.79 -3.16 -5.23
C SER A 130 -0.54 -1.65 -5.30
N ARG A 131 0.63 -1.19 -5.75
CA ARG A 131 1.05 0.21 -5.66
C ARG A 131 0.05 1.17 -6.30
N GLY A 132 -0.44 0.85 -7.49
CA GLY A 132 -1.46 1.63 -8.20
C GLY A 132 -2.80 1.62 -7.48
N THR A 133 -3.22 0.44 -6.99
CA THR A 133 -4.46 0.31 -6.21
C THR A 133 -4.40 1.15 -4.92
N GLN A 134 -3.28 1.13 -4.21
CA GLN A 134 -3.09 1.94 -3.00
C GLN A 134 -3.06 3.44 -3.31
N ALA A 135 -2.45 3.85 -4.43
CA ALA A 135 -2.48 5.23 -4.88
C ALA A 135 -3.92 5.69 -5.17
N CYS A 136 -4.75 4.83 -5.77
CA CYS A 136 -6.18 5.12 -5.97
C CYS A 136 -6.96 5.25 -4.66
N ILE A 137 -6.70 4.38 -3.67
CA ILE A 137 -7.32 4.48 -2.34
C ILE A 137 -6.94 5.81 -1.67
N ASN A 138 -5.65 6.16 -1.70
CA ASN A 138 -5.17 7.42 -1.14
C ASN A 138 -5.75 8.62 -1.90
N ALA A 139 -5.87 8.52 -3.23
CA ALA A 139 -6.49 9.56 -4.06
C ALA A 139 -7.96 9.78 -3.71
N ALA A 140 -8.73 8.71 -3.50
CA ALA A 140 -10.13 8.81 -3.08
C ALA A 140 -10.28 9.52 -1.73
N SER A 141 -9.40 9.21 -0.77
CA SER A 141 -9.36 9.90 0.52
C SER A 141 -9.01 11.38 0.38
N ALA A 142 -8.03 11.72 -0.47
CA ALA A 142 -7.66 13.11 -0.74
C ALA A 142 -8.81 13.88 -1.39
N VAL A 143 -9.48 13.29 -2.40
CA VAL A 143 -10.65 13.88 -3.06
C VAL A 143 -11.80 14.09 -2.06
N SER A 144 -12.00 13.17 -1.12
CA SER A 144 -13.01 13.36 -0.06
C SER A 144 -12.70 14.56 0.83
N GLY A 145 -11.42 14.79 1.14
CA GLY A 145 -10.96 16.01 1.84
C GLY A 145 -11.25 17.28 1.04
N ILE A 146 -10.92 17.28 -0.25
CA ILE A 146 -11.19 18.41 -1.15
C ILE A 146 -12.69 18.72 -1.22
N ILE A 147 -13.55 17.70 -1.28
CA ILE A 147 -15.01 17.89 -1.26
C ILE A 147 -15.44 18.58 0.04
N ALA A 148 -14.90 18.18 1.19
CA ALA A 148 -15.22 18.81 2.48
C ALA A 148 -14.75 20.29 2.55
N ASP A 149 -13.60 20.61 1.96
CA ASP A 149 -13.10 21.99 1.87
C ASP A 149 -13.99 22.84 0.96
N LEU A 150 -14.47 22.27 -0.16
CA LEU A 150 -15.42 22.93 -1.06
C LEU A 150 -16.78 23.13 -0.40
N ASP A 151 -17.30 22.17 0.36
CA ASP A 151 -18.54 22.32 1.13
C ASP A 151 -18.42 23.46 2.15
N THR A 152 -17.27 23.57 2.82
CA THR A 152 -16.97 24.68 3.74
C THR A 152 -16.94 26.02 3.00
N THR A 153 -16.34 26.04 1.81
CA THR A 153 -16.30 27.23 0.94
C THR A 153 -17.71 27.66 0.52
N ILE A 154 -18.54 26.73 0.06
CA ILE A 154 -19.93 26.97 -0.33
C ILE A 154 -20.72 27.53 0.85
N MET A 155 -20.51 27.00 2.05
CA MET A 155 -21.14 27.49 3.28
C MET A 155 -20.76 28.96 3.55
N PHE A 156 -19.48 29.32 3.49
CA PHE A 156 -19.04 30.72 3.69
C PHE A 156 -19.55 31.65 2.60
N ALA A 157 -19.54 31.22 1.34
CA ALA A 157 -20.09 31.99 0.23
C ALA A 157 -21.59 32.26 0.42
N THR A 158 -22.35 31.24 0.83
CA THR A 158 -23.81 31.35 1.07
C THR A 158 -24.12 32.24 2.28
N ALA A 159 -23.27 32.21 3.32
CA ALA A 159 -23.38 33.07 4.47
C ALA A 159 -22.92 34.53 4.21
N GLY A 160 -22.31 34.79 3.05
CA GLY A 160 -21.73 36.10 2.72
C GLY A 160 -20.50 36.44 3.56
N THR A 161 -19.84 35.45 4.17
CA THR A 161 -18.66 35.63 5.04
C THR A 161 -17.36 35.22 4.36
N LEU A 162 -17.38 34.96 3.05
CA LEU A 162 -16.19 34.64 2.27
C LEU A 162 -15.37 35.92 2.07
N CYS A 163 -14.15 35.95 2.60
CA CYS A 163 -13.25 37.09 2.46
C CYS A 163 -12.63 37.08 1.06
N THR A 164 -12.83 38.16 0.29
CA THR A 164 -12.14 38.34 -0.99
C THR A 164 -10.76 38.94 -0.75
N GLU A 165 -9.70 38.24 -1.14
CA GLU A 165 -8.34 38.78 -1.15
C GLU A 165 -7.95 39.13 -2.59
N GLY A 166 -7.86 40.44 -2.88
CA GLY A 166 -7.42 40.98 -4.17
C GLY A 166 -8.55 41.49 -5.09
N ASP A 167 -8.15 42.25 -6.11
CA ASP A 167 -9.02 42.84 -7.15
C ASP A 167 -9.15 41.91 -8.38
N ASP A 168 -8.83 40.62 -8.22
CA ASP A 168 -8.80 39.68 -9.33
C ASP A 168 -10.21 39.23 -9.74
N SER A 169 -10.58 39.54 -10.97
CA SER A 169 -11.84 39.10 -11.56
C SER A 169 -11.81 37.62 -11.98
N PHE A 170 -12.98 37.00 -12.11
CA PHE A 170 -13.11 35.67 -12.72
C PHE A 170 -12.43 35.59 -14.10
N ALA A 171 -12.48 36.67 -14.88
CA ALA A 171 -11.84 36.73 -16.20
C ALA A 171 -10.32 36.55 -16.11
N SER A 172 -9.68 37.02 -15.03
CA SER A 172 -8.25 36.85 -14.76
C SER A 172 -7.86 35.39 -14.51
N HIS A 173 -8.78 34.56 -14.01
CA HIS A 173 -8.53 33.16 -13.67
C HIS A 173 -9.05 32.16 -14.69
N ARG A 174 -9.94 32.58 -15.59
CA ARG A 174 -10.62 31.72 -16.58
C ARG A 174 -9.64 30.83 -17.37
N GLU A 175 -8.52 31.38 -17.82
CA GLU A 175 -7.55 30.65 -18.62
C GLU A 175 -6.85 29.56 -17.80
N ASP A 176 -6.45 29.85 -16.57
CA ASP A 176 -5.83 28.89 -15.66
C ASP A 176 -6.78 27.76 -15.27
N ILE A 177 -8.06 28.06 -15.07
CA ILE A 177 -9.11 27.07 -14.81
C ILE A 177 -9.26 26.15 -16.02
N LEU A 178 -9.40 26.70 -17.22
CA LEU A 178 -9.54 25.91 -18.45
C LEU A 178 -8.30 25.05 -18.72
N LYS A 179 -7.11 25.58 -18.46
CA LYS A 179 -5.83 24.86 -18.57
C LYS A 179 -5.77 23.70 -17.58
N THR A 180 -6.18 23.93 -16.34
CA THR A 180 -6.19 22.91 -15.28
C THR A 180 -7.24 21.83 -15.57
N ALA A 181 -8.44 22.22 -16.04
CA ALA A 181 -9.48 21.28 -16.44
C ALA A 181 -9.06 20.40 -17.63
N LYS A 182 -8.39 20.98 -18.64
CA LYS A 182 -7.82 20.19 -19.75
C LYS A 182 -6.76 19.19 -19.27
N ALA A 183 -5.90 19.59 -18.34
CA ALA A 183 -4.94 18.67 -17.74
C ALA A 183 -5.65 17.51 -17.02
N LEU A 184 -6.71 17.78 -16.27
CA LEU A 184 -7.49 16.75 -15.58
C LEU A 184 -8.12 15.72 -16.54
N VAL A 185 -8.59 16.16 -17.71
CA VAL A 185 -9.10 15.26 -18.76
C VAL A 185 -8.00 14.31 -19.25
N GLU A 186 -6.79 14.81 -19.48
CA GLU A 186 -5.65 13.97 -19.88
C GLU A 186 -5.23 13.00 -18.78
N GLU A 187 -5.24 13.42 -17.50
CA GLU A 187 -4.95 12.52 -16.38
C GLU A 187 -6.02 11.43 -16.22
N THR A 188 -7.29 11.74 -16.51
CA THR A 188 -8.36 10.74 -16.52
C THR A 188 -8.13 9.68 -17.59
N LYS A 189 -7.64 10.06 -18.78
CA LYS A 189 -7.24 9.09 -19.82
C LYS A 189 -6.08 8.22 -19.35
N LYS A 190 -5.06 8.81 -18.71
CA LYS A 190 -3.92 8.05 -18.15
C LYS A 190 -4.34 7.10 -17.04
N LEU A 191 -5.33 7.46 -16.22
CA LEU A 191 -5.91 6.56 -15.21
C LEU A 191 -6.53 5.32 -15.85
N VAL A 192 -7.33 5.51 -16.90
CA VAL A 192 -7.96 4.40 -17.66
C VAL A 192 -6.88 3.52 -18.31
N GLN A 193 -5.85 4.12 -18.91
CA GLN A 193 -4.73 3.39 -19.50
C GLN A 193 -3.92 2.65 -18.43
N GLY A 194 -3.62 3.29 -17.31
CA GLY A 194 -2.87 2.71 -16.20
C GLY A 194 -3.58 1.51 -15.58
N ALA A 195 -4.91 1.55 -15.49
CA ALA A 195 -5.71 0.41 -15.02
C ALA A 195 -5.55 -0.84 -15.90
N ALA A 196 -5.26 -0.66 -17.19
CA ALA A 196 -5.02 -1.74 -18.15
C ALA A 196 -3.52 -2.09 -18.33
N SER A 197 -2.61 -1.22 -17.90
CA SER A 197 -1.16 -1.38 -18.09
C SER A 197 -0.50 -2.01 -16.84
N ASP A 198 -0.08 -1.18 -15.89
CA ASP A 198 0.74 -1.59 -14.76
C ASP A 198 0.52 -0.68 -13.55
N GLN A 199 0.95 -1.16 -12.38
CA GLN A 199 0.72 -0.48 -11.10
C GLN A 199 1.49 0.85 -10.98
N GLU A 200 2.61 1.04 -11.67
CA GLU A 200 3.39 2.29 -11.61
C GLU A 200 2.70 3.38 -12.40
N THR A 201 2.28 3.07 -13.63
CA THR A 201 1.51 3.98 -14.48
C THR A 201 0.20 4.38 -13.81
N LEU A 202 -0.53 3.40 -13.24
CA LEU A 202 -1.76 3.68 -12.48
C LEU A 202 -1.48 4.59 -11.27
N ALA A 203 -0.42 4.32 -10.51
CA ALA A 203 -0.06 5.13 -9.34
C ALA A 203 0.26 6.58 -9.71
N GLY A 204 1.08 6.79 -10.74
CA GLY A 204 1.45 8.12 -11.21
C GLY A 204 0.24 8.91 -11.70
N ALA A 205 -0.65 8.28 -12.46
CA ALA A 205 -1.88 8.90 -12.95
C ALA A 205 -2.82 9.32 -11.80
N ALA A 206 -3.00 8.45 -10.79
CA ALA A 206 -3.82 8.77 -9.62
C ALA A 206 -3.26 9.96 -8.83
N GLN A 207 -1.95 9.99 -8.60
CA GLN A 207 -1.29 11.08 -7.89
C GLN A 207 -1.38 12.41 -8.65
N GLN A 208 -1.18 12.38 -9.97
CA GLN A 208 -1.24 13.58 -10.80
C GLN A 208 -2.67 14.11 -10.96
N ALA A 209 -3.68 13.23 -10.99
CA ALA A 209 -5.09 13.62 -10.97
C ALA A 209 -5.42 14.37 -9.67
N VAL A 210 -5.06 13.83 -8.49
CA VAL A 210 -5.28 14.49 -7.20
C VAL A 210 -4.63 15.87 -7.16
N LYS A 211 -3.35 15.98 -7.55
CA LYS A 211 -2.63 17.26 -7.59
C LYS A 211 -3.35 18.30 -8.46
N THR A 212 -3.92 17.86 -9.58
CA THR A 212 -4.66 18.73 -10.50
C THR A 212 -6.00 19.15 -9.90
N ILE A 213 -6.72 18.24 -9.24
CA ILE A 213 -7.98 18.54 -8.55
C ILE A 213 -7.74 19.52 -7.40
N THR A 214 -6.71 19.31 -6.57
CA THR A 214 -6.35 20.25 -5.50
C THR A 214 -6.05 21.63 -6.07
N LYS A 215 -5.24 21.73 -7.13
CA LYS A 215 -4.98 23.01 -7.80
C LYS A 215 -6.26 23.68 -8.33
N LEU A 216 -7.22 22.89 -8.80
CA LEU A 216 -8.50 23.41 -9.29
C LEU A 216 -9.40 23.90 -8.14
N ALA A 217 -9.42 23.19 -7.01
CA ALA A 217 -10.19 23.55 -5.83
C ALA A 217 -9.61 24.78 -5.10
N ASP A 218 -8.28 24.89 -5.05
CA ASP A 218 -7.55 26.03 -4.50
C ASP A 218 -7.54 27.23 -5.45
N SER A 219 -8.06 27.08 -6.68
CA SER A 219 -8.14 28.20 -7.61
C SER A 219 -9.03 29.29 -6.99
N PRO A 220 -8.63 30.58 -7.08
CA PRO A 220 -9.31 31.72 -6.44
C PRO A 220 -10.80 31.90 -6.74
N LEU A 221 -11.39 31.07 -7.61
CA LEU A 221 -12.83 30.81 -7.64
C LEU A 221 -13.44 30.44 -6.27
N SER A 222 -12.71 29.73 -5.42
CA SER A 222 -13.16 29.35 -4.07
C SER A 222 -13.09 30.51 -3.07
N SER A 223 -12.34 31.57 -3.34
CA SER A 223 -12.14 32.70 -2.42
C SER A 223 -12.70 34.04 -2.91
N ASN A 224 -12.87 34.24 -4.23
CA ASN A 224 -13.16 35.57 -4.79
C ASN A 224 -14.46 35.69 -5.61
N VAL A 225 -15.29 34.64 -5.75
CA VAL A 225 -16.60 34.80 -6.38
C VAL A 225 -17.65 35.12 -5.34
N SER A 226 -17.90 36.42 -5.16
CA SER A 226 -19.18 36.86 -4.60
C SER A 226 -20.29 36.32 -5.52
N PHE A 227 -21.26 35.57 -4.99
CA PHE A 227 -22.38 35.01 -5.78
C PHE A 227 -23.13 36.11 -6.59
N THR A 228 -22.95 37.37 -6.20
CA THR A 228 -23.38 38.58 -6.89
C THR A 228 -22.80 38.75 -8.30
N ASP A 229 -21.55 38.34 -8.57
CA ASP A 229 -20.96 38.46 -9.91
C ASP A 229 -21.48 37.39 -10.88
N LEU A 230 -21.83 36.20 -10.38
CA LEU A 230 -22.39 35.12 -11.21
C LEU A 230 -23.80 35.46 -11.72
N HIS A 231 -24.58 36.20 -10.93
CA HIS A 231 -25.94 36.63 -11.31
C HIS A 231 -25.95 37.79 -12.32
N CYS A 232 -24.89 38.61 -12.37
CA CYS A 232 -24.73 39.69 -13.36
C CYS A 232 -24.19 39.22 -14.72
N THR A 233 -23.58 38.04 -14.80
CA THR A 233 -22.92 37.55 -16.04
C THR A 233 -23.79 36.57 -16.85
N LEU A 234 -24.91 36.10 -16.28
CA LEU A 234 -25.84 35.13 -16.88
C LEU A 234 -27.19 35.73 -17.33
N ASN A 235 -27.34 37.06 -17.28
CA ASN A 235 -28.43 37.82 -17.90
C ASN A 235 -27.84 38.82 -18.90
#